data_AF-A0A2V5SD61-F1
#
_entry.id   AF-A0A2V5SD61-F1
#
_cell.length_a   1.000
_cell.length_b   1.000
_cell.length_c   1.000
_cell.angle_alpha   90.00
_cell.angle_beta   90.00
_cell.angle_gamma   90.00
#
_symmetry.space_group_name_H-M   'P 1'
#
loop_
_entity.id
_entity.type
_entity.pdbx_description
1 polymer ?
#
loop_
_entity_poly.entity_id
_entity_poly.type
_entity_poly.pdbx_seq_one_letter_code
_entity_poly.pdbx_strand_id
1 'polypeptide(L)'
;MAAAISLGALNFVQAQPPAGPHGGWHHNPLEELSNSLNLTDAEKTKIQPIIDQAKPQLQAIHQDAMTKAKAVIDDSVSQIRPLLTSEQQTKLDAIVKAHQDMMNARKELHDAKQK
;
A
#
# COMPACT_ATOMS: atom_id res chain seq x y z
N MET A 1 11.41 1.90 60.33
CA MET A 1 12.37 2.30 59.28
C MET A 1 12.37 1.23 58.20
N ALA A 2 12.67 1.65 56.96
CA ALA A 2 12.76 0.89 55.71
C ALA A 2 11.43 0.62 55.00
N ALA A 3 11.27 0.82 53.69
CA ALA A 3 11.89 1.68 52.69
C ALA A 3 10.90 1.68 51.51
N ALA A 4 10.66 2.83 50.89
CA ALA A 4 9.78 2.96 49.73
C ALA A 4 10.39 2.31 48.47
N ILE A 5 9.56 1.65 47.67
CA ILE A 5 9.83 1.46 46.23
C ILE A 5 8.55 1.82 45.47
N SER A 6 8.46 3.10 45.11
CA SER A 6 7.56 3.60 44.08
C SER A 6 8.14 3.25 42.71
N LEU A 7 7.58 2.24 42.03
CA LEU A 7 7.88 1.98 40.62
C LEU A 7 6.89 2.76 39.76
N GLY A 8 7.31 3.98 39.41
CA GLY A 8 6.69 4.75 38.35
C GLY A 8 7.00 4.19 36.97
N ALA A 9 6.09 4.47 36.05
CA ALA A 9 6.25 4.58 34.61
C ALA A 9 6.78 3.34 33.84
N LEU A 10 5.85 2.63 33.19
CA LEU A 10 6.11 2.00 31.90
C LEU A 10 5.32 2.75 30.83
N ASN A 11 6.00 3.68 30.17
CA ASN A 11 5.54 4.31 28.94
C ASN A 11 5.51 3.23 27.83
N PHE A 12 4.38 2.56 27.65
CA PHE A 12 4.00 2.01 26.34
C PHE A 12 3.39 3.20 25.59
N VAL A 13 3.84 3.63 24.43
CA VAL A 13 4.09 2.85 23.22
C VAL A 13 5.09 3.64 22.38
N GLN A 14 6.20 3.01 22.04
CA GLN A 14 7.03 3.43 20.91
C GLN A 14 6.15 3.34 19.67
N ALA A 15 5.67 4.47 19.17
CA ALA A 15 5.05 4.55 17.86
C ALA A 15 6.06 3.97 16.87
N GLN A 16 5.80 2.75 16.39
CA GLN A 16 6.57 2.21 15.30
C GLN A 16 6.38 3.15 14.12
N PRO A 17 7.46 3.72 13.54
CA PRO A 17 7.34 4.47 12.31
C PRO A 17 6.68 3.57 11.26
N PRO A 18 5.86 4.14 10.36
CA PRO A 18 5.08 3.37 9.39
C PRO A 18 5.99 2.41 8.64
N ALA A 19 5.45 1.21 8.40
CA ALA A 19 6.06 0.16 7.59
C ALA A 19 6.85 0.75 6.42
N GLY A 20 8.11 0.31 6.29
CA GLY A 20 9.04 0.78 5.27
C GLY A 20 8.43 0.76 3.87
N PRO A 21 9.01 1.51 2.92
CA PRO A 21 8.39 1.81 1.64
C PRO A 21 7.95 0.52 0.95
N HIS A 22 6.64 0.25 0.99
CA HIS A 22 6.01 -0.61 0.01
C HIS A 22 6.31 0.05 -1.33
N GLY A 23 7.26 -0.53 -2.08
CA GLY A 23 7.60 -0.13 -3.44
C GLY A 23 6.35 -0.26 -4.28
N GLY A 24 5.52 0.79 -4.26
CA GLY A 24 4.30 0.81 -5.03
C GLY A 24 4.69 0.84 -6.49
N TRP A 25 3.88 0.16 -7.30
CA TRP A 25 3.89 0.19 -8.76
C TRP A 25 3.53 1.58 -9.31
N HIS A 26 4.12 2.64 -8.74
CA HIS A 26 3.88 4.03 -9.07
C HIS A 26 4.61 4.43 -10.36
N HIS A 27 5.61 3.67 -10.78
CA HIS A 27 6.33 3.87 -12.03
C HIS A 27 6.07 2.74 -13.02
N ASN A 28 5.93 3.11 -14.30
CA ASN A 28 5.86 2.15 -15.39
C ASN A 28 7.21 1.42 -15.46
N PRO A 29 7.27 0.08 -15.26
CA PRO A 29 8.53 -0.65 -15.23
C PRO A 29 9.33 -0.51 -16.53
N LEU A 30 8.67 -0.22 -17.66
CA LEU A 30 9.32 0.01 -18.94
C LEU A 30 9.96 1.41 -19.03
N GLU A 31 9.39 2.41 -18.37
CA GLU A 31 10.00 3.74 -18.26
C GLU A 31 11.24 3.68 -17.36
N GLU A 32 11.18 2.91 -16.25
CA GLU A 32 12.32 2.66 -15.39
C GLU A 32 13.44 1.90 -16.11
N LEU A 33 13.10 0.84 -16.83
CA LEU A 33 14.04 0.08 -17.67
C LEU A 33 14.75 0.98 -18.70
N SER A 34 13.99 1.80 -19.43
CA SER A 34 14.53 2.75 -20.40
C SER A 34 15.55 3.70 -19.75
N ASN A 35 15.28 4.18 -18.54
CA ASN A 35 16.19 5.05 -17.79
C ASN A 35 17.43 4.29 -17.31
N SER A 36 17.29 3.06 -16.81
CA SER A 36 18.42 2.23 -16.35
C SER A 36 19.37 1.83 -17.46
N LEU A 37 18.88 1.71 -18.70
CA LEU A 37 19.69 1.37 -19.86
C LEU A 37 20.50 2.55 -20.44
N ASN A 38 20.38 3.76 -19.85
CA ASN A 38 21.06 4.98 -20.31
C ASN A 38 20.85 5.25 -21.81
N LEU A 39 19.62 5.01 -22.30
CA LEU A 39 19.30 5.17 -23.72
C LEU A 39 19.50 6.61 -24.18
N THR A 40 20.06 6.76 -25.38
CA THR A 40 20.12 8.04 -26.09
C THR A 40 18.71 8.55 -26.43
N ASP A 41 18.57 9.84 -26.70
CA ASP A 41 17.28 10.42 -27.07
C ASP A 41 16.69 9.79 -28.34
N ALA A 42 17.55 9.41 -29.28
CA ALA A 42 17.15 8.71 -30.50
C ALA A 42 16.61 7.30 -30.22
N GLU A 43 17.19 6.58 -29.25
CA GLU A 43 16.71 5.26 -28.83
C GLU A 43 15.41 5.36 -28.05
N LYS A 44 15.31 6.32 -27.12
CA LYS A 44 14.07 6.61 -26.38
C LYS A 44 12.91 6.88 -27.33
N THR A 45 13.15 7.71 -28.36
CA THR A 45 12.15 8.02 -29.38
C THR A 45 11.66 6.76 -30.11
N LYS A 46 12.56 5.81 -30.40
CA LYS A 46 12.21 4.56 -31.09
C LYS A 46 11.38 3.61 -30.22
N ILE A 47 11.63 3.59 -28.90
CA ILE A 47 10.94 2.67 -27.99
C ILE A 47 9.66 3.25 -27.38
N GLN A 48 9.46 4.58 -27.44
CA GLN A 48 8.28 5.24 -26.87
C GLN A 48 6.95 4.61 -27.34
N PRO A 49 6.74 4.26 -28.63
CA PRO A 49 5.50 3.61 -29.06
C PRO A 49 5.26 2.25 -28.38
N ILE A 50 6.34 1.50 -28.08
CA ILE A 50 6.25 0.21 -27.38
C ILE A 50 5.81 0.42 -25.93
N ILE A 51 6.37 1.43 -25.26
CA ILE A 51 6.00 1.82 -23.90
C ILE A 51 4.55 2.28 -23.84
N ASP A 52 4.14 3.14 -24.77
CA ASP A 52 2.78 3.69 -24.83
C ASP A 52 1.74 2.59 -25.07
N GLN A 53 2.05 1.61 -25.93
CA GLN A 53 1.19 0.46 -26.18
C GLN A 53 1.07 -0.46 -24.94
N ALA A 54 2.16 -0.66 -24.21
CA ALA A 54 2.19 -1.56 -23.05
C ALA A 54 1.55 -0.95 -21.78
N LYS A 55 1.63 0.37 -21.61
CA LYS A 55 1.11 1.09 -20.44
C LYS A 55 -0.35 0.75 -20.07
N PRO A 56 -1.35 0.81 -20.98
CA PRO A 56 -2.72 0.45 -20.64
C PRO A 56 -2.88 -1.03 -20.26
N GLN A 57 -2.08 -1.93 -20.83
CA GLN A 57 -2.12 -3.36 -20.50
C GLN A 57 -1.62 -3.61 -19.08
N LEU A 58 -0.50 -2.99 -18.70
CA LEU A 58 0.04 -3.07 -17.34
C LEU A 58 -0.93 -2.46 -16.32
N GLN A 59 -1.58 -1.34 -16.66
CA GLN A 59 -2.61 -0.75 -15.81
C GLN A 59 -3.81 -1.69 -15.60
N ALA A 60 -4.29 -2.34 -16.66
CA ALA A 60 -5.39 -3.29 -16.57
C ALA A 60 -5.03 -4.50 -15.70
N ILE A 61 -3.84 -5.07 -15.90
CA ILE A 61 -3.33 -6.19 -15.09
C ILE A 61 -3.20 -5.77 -13.63
N HIS A 62 -2.67 -4.58 -13.35
CA HIS A 62 -2.56 -4.06 -11.99
C HIS A 62 -3.93 -3.94 -11.31
N GLN A 63 -4.93 -3.38 -12.00
CA GLN A 63 -6.29 -3.24 -11.46
C GLN A 63 -6.95 -4.60 -11.18
N ASP A 64 -6.83 -5.56 -12.09
CA ASP A 64 -7.35 -6.92 -11.91
C ASP A 64 -6.66 -7.63 -10.73
N ALA A 65 -5.33 -7.55 -10.66
CA ALA A 65 -4.54 -8.13 -9.57
C ALA A 65 -4.91 -7.52 -8.21
N MET A 66 -5.10 -6.19 -8.13
CA MET A 66 -5.55 -5.52 -6.90
C MET A 66 -6.95 -5.95 -6.47
N THR A 67 -7.88 -6.11 -7.43
CA THR A 67 -9.23 -6.62 -7.15
C THR A 67 -9.17 -8.03 -6.56
N LYS A 68 -8.39 -8.93 -7.19
CA LYS A 68 -8.23 -10.31 -6.73
C LYS A 68 -7.55 -10.40 -5.37
N ALA A 69 -6.48 -9.63 -5.17
CA ALA A 69 -5.78 -9.57 -3.89
C ALA A 69 -6.71 -9.08 -2.78
N LYS A 70 -7.51 -8.04 -3.03
CA LYS A 70 -8.51 -7.55 -2.08
C LYS A 70 -9.50 -8.64 -1.70
N ALA A 71 -10.04 -9.39 -2.66
CA ALA A 71 -10.98 -10.48 -2.38
C ALA A 71 -10.37 -11.56 -1.46
N VAL A 72 -9.12 -11.97 -1.72
CA VAL A 72 -8.40 -12.93 -0.88
C VAL A 72 -8.17 -12.39 0.53
N ILE A 73 -7.79 -11.12 0.65
CA ILE A 73 -7.58 -10.46 1.95
C ILE A 73 -8.89 -10.37 2.73
N ASP A 74 -9.98 -9.92 2.10
CA ASP A 74 -11.30 -9.78 2.74
C ASP A 74 -11.80 -11.16 3.23
N ASP A 75 -11.65 -12.20 2.41
CA ASP A 75 -11.99 -13.58 2.80
C ASP A 75 -11.14 -14.06 3.99
N SER A 76 -9.82 -13.87 3.92
CA SER A 76 -8.90 -14.24 5.00
C SER A 76 -9.22 -13.52 6.31
N VAL A 77 -9.52 -12.22 6.24
CA VAL A 77 -9.94 -11.41 7.40
C VAL A 77 -11.23 -11.97 8.01
N SER A 78 -12.19 -12.38 7.19
CA SER A 78 -13.44 -12.99 7.66
C SER A 78 -13.23 -14.30 8.42
N GLN A 79 -12.28 -15.12 7.98
CA GLN A 79 -11.92 -16.39 8.62
C GLN A 79 -11.10 -16.18 9.91
N ILE A 80 -10.24 -15.17 9.95
CA ILE A 80 -9.40 -14.85 11.12
C ILE A 80 -10.23 -14.22 12.23
N ARG A 81 -11.16 -13.32 11.91
CA ARG A 81 -11.94 -12.53 12.88
C ARG A 81 -12.57 -13.35 14.02
N PRO A 82 -13.25 -14.49 13.80
CA PRO A 82 -13.85 -15.27 14.89
C PRO A 82 -12.83 -15.94 15.82
N LEU A 83 -11.55 -16.00 15.43
CA LEU A 83 -10.46 -16.57 16.24
C LEU A 83 -9.81 -15.54 17.17
N LEU A 84 -10.19 -14.27 17.05
CA LEU A 84 -9.62 -13.16 17.80
C LEU A 84 -10.41 -12.86 19.08
N THR A 85 -9.72 -12.33 20.09
CA THR A 85 -10.38 -11.74 21.26
C THR A 85 -11.12 -10.45 20.88
N SER A 86 -12.05 -9.98 21.72
CA SER A 86 -12.80 -8.75 21.47
C SER A 86 -11.90 -7.51 21.28
N GLU A 87 -10.80 -7.43 22.03
CA GLU A 87 -9.82 -6.36 21.90
C GLU A 87 -9.09 -6.42 20.54
N GLN A 88 -8.68 -7.62 20.12
CA GLN A 88 -8.02 -7.84 18.83
C GLN A 88 -8.98 -7.57 17.65
N GLN A 89 -10.25 -7.94 17.77
CA GLN A 89 -11.28 -7.62 16.77
C GLN A 89 -11.45 -6.11 16.60
N THR A 90 -11.47 -5.37 17.72
CA THR A 90 -11.56 -3.90 17.69
C THR A 90 -10.36 -3.29 16.96
N LYS A 91 -9.15 -3.82 17.22
CA LYS A 91 -7.93 -3.39 16.52
C LYS A 91 -7.97 -3.73 15.02
N LEU A 92 -8.42 -4.93 14.66
CA LEU A 92 -8.58 -5.35 13.27
C LEU A 92 -9.54 -4.42 12.52
N ASP A 93 -10.68 -4.08 13.13
CA ASP A 93 -11.68 -3.18 12.53
C ASP A 93 -11.11 -1.79 12.27
N ALA A 94 -10.31 -1.25 13.20
CA ALA A 94 -9.64 0.03 13.02
C ALA A 94 -8.65 -0.02 11.84
N ILE A 95 -7.88 -1.11 11.70
CA ILE A 95 -6.94 -1.30 10.60
C ILE A 95 -7.68 -1.38 9.26
N VAL A 96 -8.72 -2.21 9.17
CA VAL A 96 -9.54 -2.38 7.96
C VAL A 96 -10.17 -1.05 7.55
N LYS A 97 -10.73 -0.31 8.52
CA LYS A 97 -11.32 1.01 8.26
C LYS A 97 -10.30 2.02 7.76
N ALA A 98 -9.14 2.14 8.43
CA ALA A 98 -8.09 3.07 8.02
C ALA A 98 -7.60 2.78 6.60
N HIS A 99 -7.48 1.51 6.23
CA HIS A 99 -7.12 1.10 4.88
C HIS A 99 -8.17 1.51 3.85
N GLN A 100 -9.47 1.29 4.14
CA GLN A 100 -10.57 1.69 3.26
C GLN A 100 -10.65 3.21 3.08
N ASP A 101 -10.54 3.97 4.17
CA ASP A 101 -10.56 5.43 4.12
C ASP A 101 -9.42 5.97 3.24
N MET A 102 -8.21 5.41 3.38
CA MET A 102 -7.05 5.80 2.57
C MET A 102 -7.24 5.46 1.09
N MET A 103 -7.81 4.29 0.77
CA MET A 103 -8.13 3.90 -0.60
C MET A 103 -9.16 4.83 -1.24
N ASN A 104 -10.23 5.18 -0.50
CA ASN A 104 -11.26 6.12 -0.97
C ASN A 104 -10.69 7.52 -1.19
N ALA A 105 -9.94 8.05 -0.23
CA ALA A 105 -9.28 9.36 -0.36
C ALA A 105 -8.33 9.41 -1.56
N ARG A 106 -7.57 8.32 -1.80
CA ARG A 106 -6.69 8.24 -2.98
C ARG A 106 -7.46 8.25 -4.29
N LYS A 107 -8.61 7.56 -4.34
CA LYS A 107 -9.50 7.56 -5.51
C LYS A 107 -10.08 8.96 -5.76
N GLU A 108 -10.59 9.62 -4.73
CA GLU A 108 -11.12 10.99 -4.83
C GLU A 108 -10.06 11.99 -5.32
N LEU A 109 -8.84 11.89 -4.79
CA LEU A 109 -7.73 12.75 -5.20
C LEU A 109 -7.34 12.49 -6.66
N HIS A 110 -7.34 11.23 -7.11
CA HIS A 110 -7.09 10.88 -8.50
C HIS A 110 -8.17 11.43 -9.43
N ASP A 111 -9.45 11.26 -9.09
CA ASP A 111 -10.58 11.74 -9.89
C ASP A 111 -10.61 13.27 -9.95
N ALA A 112 -10.25 13.96 -8.86
CA ALA A 112 -10.15 15.42 -8.83
C ALA A 112 -9.01 15.96 -9.70
N LYS A 113 -7.91 15.20 -9.88
CA LYS A 113 -6.79 15.57 -10.75
C LYS A 113 -7.04 15.31 -12.23
N GLN A 114 -8.05 14.52 -12.57
CA GLN A 114 -8.42 14.21 -13.95
C GLN A 114 -9.52 15.11 -14.52
N LYS A 115 -10.07 16.03 -13.72
CA LYS A 115 -11.03 17.06 -14.13
C LYS A 115 -10.33 18.40 -14.35
#